data_AF-A0A7C5DVX4-F1
#
_entry.id   AF-A0A7C5DVX4-F1
#
_cell.length_a   1.000
_cell.length_b   1.000
_cell.length_c   1.000
_cell.angle_alpha   90.00
_cell.angle_beta   90.00
_cell.angle_gamma   90.00
#
_symmetry.space_group_name_H-M   'P 1'
#
loop_
_entity.id
_entity.type
_entity.pdbx_description
1 polymer ?
#
loop_
_entity_poly.entity_id
_entity_poly.type
_entity_poly.pdbx_seq_one_letter_code
_entity_poly.pdbx_strand_id
1 'polypeptide(L)' 'LFNFLKERGVETLIKDPIPNHWQEGLNLSRFKLPCSEQLAREVISLPMYPELTDEQVNYVIEVVREFYQKH' A
#
# COMPACT_ATOMS: atom_id res chain seq x y z
N LEU A 1 -4.40 7.39 4.78
CA LEU A 1 -5.05 6.43 3.85
C LEU A 1 -5.21 5.04 4.47
N PHE A 2 -4.14 4.32 4.85
CA PHE A 2 -4.23 2.94 5.38
C PHE A 2 -5.28 2.75 6.49
N ASN A 3 -5.19 3.51 7.60
CA ASN A 3 -6.16 3.41 8.70
C ASN A 3 -7.59 3.73 8.26
N PHE A 4 -7.76 4.71 7.36
CA PHE A 4 -9.07 5.11 6.85
C PHE A 4 -9.73 3.98 6.02
N LEU A 5 -8.96 3.33 5.15
CA LEU A 5 -9.44 2.18 4.37
C LEU A 5 -9.80 1.01 5.30
N LYS A 6 -8.95 0.73 6.29
CA LYS A 6 -9.18 -0.33 7.28
C LYS A 6 -10.46 -0.10 8.11
N GLU A 7 -10.71 1.12 8.57
CA GLU A 7 -11.93 1.49 9.30
C GLU A 7 -13.20 1.34 8.47
N ARG A 8 -13.09 1.42 7.13
CA ARG A 8 -14.17 1.21 6.17
C ARG A 8 -14.28 -0.23 5.68
N GLY A 9 -13.52 -1.16 6.26
CA GLY A 9 -13.54 -2.57 5.87
C GLY A 9 -12.88 -2.87 4.53
N VAL A 10 -12.09 -1.94 3.98
CA VAL A 10 -11.27 -2.19 2.79
C VAL A 10 -9.96 -2.83 3.22
N GLU A 11 -9.75 -4.08 2.83
CA GLU A 11 -8.50 -4.79 3.08
C GLU A 11 -7.35 -4.15 2.28
N THR A 12 -6.22 -3.96 2.93
CA THR A 12 -5.02 -3.37 2.32
C THR A 12 -3.79 -4.14 2.76
N LEU A 13 -2.80 -4.21 1.88
CA LEU A 13 -1.53 -4.89 2.14
C LEU A 13 -0.36 -3.93 2.02
N ILE A 14 0.65 -4.12 2.86
CA ILE A 14 1.96 -3.48 2.74
C ILE A 14 2.95 -4.60 2.43
N LYS A 15 3.31 -4.76 1.15
CA LYS A 15 4.05 -5.92 0.67
C LYS A 15 5.53 -5.89 1.07
N ASP A 16 6.17 -4.73 0.93
CA ASP A 16 7.60 -4.54 1.15
C ASP A 16 7.86 -3.33 2.07
N PRO A 17 7.50 -3.41 3.38
CA PRO A 17 7.68 -2.30 4.31
C PRO A 17 9.15 -1.95 4.57
N ILE A 18 10.06 -2.88 4.26
CA ILE A 18 11.51 -2.71 4.38
C ILE A 18 12.10 -2.90 2.98
N PRO A 19 12.80 -1.90 2.43
CA PRO A 19 13.43 -2.05 1.13
C PRO A 19 14.51 -3.13 1.19
N ASN A 20 14.69 -3.85 0.07
CA ASN A 20 15.54 -5.05 0.01
C ASN A 20 16.96 -4.83 0.55
N HIS A 21 17.57 -3.66 0.33
CA HIS A 21 18.94 -3.42 0.81
C HIS A 21 19.06 -3.27 2.33
N TRP A 22 17.95 -3.12 3.05
CA TRP A 22 17.89 -3.10 4.51
C TRP A 22 17.44 -4.43 5.12
N GLN A 23 17.06 -5.42 4.31
CA GLN A 23 16.72 -6.76 4.80
C GLN A 23 17.95 -7.42 5.44
N GLU A 24 17.76 -8.01 6.62
CA GLU A 24 18.81 -8.76 7.31
C GLU A 24 19.28 -9.96 6.48
N GLY A 25 20.58 -10.27 6.52
CA GLY A 25 21.15 -11.40 5.80
C GLY A 25 21.55 -11.13 4.34
N LEU A 26 21.07 -10.05 3.70
CA LEU A 26 21.50 -9.72 2.33
C LEU A 26 22.85 -8.96 2.28
N ASN A 27 23.25 -8.32 3.38
CA ASN A 27 24.49 -7.54 3.48
C ASN A 27 24.64 -6.46 2.38
N LEU A 28 23.51 -5.80 2.07
CA LEU A 28 23.37 -4.78 1.03
C LEU A 28 23.20 -3.36 1.61
N SER A 29 23.32 -3.18 2.93
CA SER A 29 23.06 -1.90 3.63
C SER A 29 23.96 -0.75 3.17
N ARG A 30 25.06 -1.05 2.47
CA ARG A 30 25.94 -0.06 1.82
C ARG A 30 25.28 0.72 0.68
N PHE A 31 24.24 0.17 0.05
CA PHE A 31 23.55 0.82 -1.05
C PHE A 31 22.59 1.89 -0.50
N LYS A 32 22.53 3.03 -1.19
CA LYS A 32 21.52 4.08 -0.96
C LYS A 32 20.62 4.14 -2.18
N LEU A 33 19.36 3.73 -2.01
CA LEU A 33 18.41 3.59 -3.10
C LEU A 33 17.17 4.44 -2.76
N PRO A 34 17.26 5.78 -2.91
CA PRO A 34 16.25 6.70 -2.38
C PRO A 34 14.84 6.43 -2.94
N CYS A 35 14.73 6.05 -4.21
CA CYS A 35 13.44 5.67 -4.79
C CYS A 35 12.86 4.41 -4.14
N SER A 36 13.68 3.38 -3.89
CA SER A 36 13.24 2.16 -3.22
C SER A 36 12.85 2.42 -1.77
N GLU A 37 13.60 3.27 -1.07
CA GLU A 37 13.34 3.69 0.31
C GLU A 37 12.03 4.48 0.43
N GLN A 38 11.78 5.37 -0.52
CA GLN A 38 10.53 6.13 -0.60
C GLN A 38 9.34 5.20 -0.88
N LEU A 39 9.45 4.32 -1.88
CA LEU A 39 8.37 3.38 -2.22
C LEU A 39 8.00 2.48 -1.05
N ALA A 40 8.99 1.94 -0.32
CA ALA A 40 8.74 1.10 0.86
C ALA A 40 7.94 1.82 1.95
N ARG A 41 8.03 3.15 2.04
CA ARG A 41 7.31 3.97 3.02
C ARG A 41 5.92 4.42 2.56
N GLU A 42 5.73 4.58 1.26
CA GLU A 42 4.54 5.23 0.69
C GLU A 42 3.58 4.24 0.02
N VAL A 43 4.03 3.05 -0.36
CA VAL A 43 3.22 2.10 -1.09
C VAL A 43 2.15 1.47 -0.19
N ILE A 44 0.94 1.39 -0.75
CA ILE A 44 -0.16 0.62 -0.20
C ILE A 44 -0.78 -0.18 -1.34
N SER A 45 -1.00 -1.47 -1.12
CA SER A 45 -1.66 -2.34 -2.09
C SER A 45 -3.15 -2.37 -1.77
N LEU A 46 -3.95 -2.00 -2.77
CA LEU A 46 -5.40 -2.12 -2.76
C LEU A 46 -5.80 -3.56 -3.12
N PRO A 47 -7.01 -4.01 -2.73
CA PRO A 47 -7.47 -5.36 -3.00
C PRO A 47 -7.61 -5.56 -4.51
N MET A 48 -6.90 -6.56 -5.03
CA MET A 48 -6.84 -6.88 -6.45
C MET A 48 -6.64 -8.39 -6.61
N TYR A 49 -7.74 -9.08 -6.86
CA TYR A 49 -7.82 -10.54 -7.03
C TYR A 49 -9.07 -10.90 -7.86
N PRO A 50 -9.08 -12.05 -8.55
CA PRO A 50 -10.13 -12.39 -9.53
C PRO A 50 -11.55 -12.46 -8.98
N GLU A 51 -11.71 -12.72 -7.68
CA GLU A 51 -13.00 -12.88 -7.02
C GLU A 51 -13.66 -11.55 -6.60
N LEU A 52 -12.99 -10.41 -6.81
CA LEU A 52 -13.58 -9.10 -6.57
C LEU A 52 -14.73 -8.82 -7.54
N THR A 53 -15.88 -8.45 -7.00
CA THR A 53 -17.01 -7.99 -7.82
C THR A 53 -16.84 -6.53 -8.20
N ASP A 54 -17.47 -6.11 -9.30
CA ASP A 54 -17.49 -4.70 -9.72
C ASP A 54 -18.03 -3.77 -8.62
N GLU A 55 -18.99 -4.23 -7.82
CA GLU A 55 -19.52 -3.49 -6.67
C GLU A 55 -18.45 -3.25 -5.60
N GLN A 56 -17.64 -4.27 -5.29
CA GLN A 56 -16.55 -4.14 -4.34
C GLN A 56 -15.44 -3.23 -4.88
N VAL A 57 -15.11 -3.33 -6.18
CA VAL A 57 -14.15 -2.43 -6.83
C VAL A 57 -14.63 -0.98 -6.77
N ASN A 58 -15.90 -0.73 -7.10
CA ASN A 58 -16.49 0.60 -7.01
C ASN A 58 -16.49 1.13 -5.58
N TYR A 59 -16.81 0.30 -4.60
CA TYR A 59 -16.73 0.68 -3.18
C TYR A 59 -15.31 1.13 -2.80
N VAL A 60 -14.28 0.38 -3.17
CA VAL A 60 -12.88 0.75 -2.91
C VAL A 60 -12.54 2.10 -3.57
N ILE A 61 -12.96 2.31 -4.82
CA ILE A 61 -12.75 3.59 -5.53
C ILE A 61 -13.42 4.75 -4.79
N GLU A 62 -14.67 4.58 -4.36
CA GLU A 62 -15.43 5.60 -3.62
C GLU A 62 -14.75 5.95 -2.30
N VAL A 63 -14.36 4.96 -1.50
CA VAL A 63 -13.71 5.19 -0.20
C VAL A 63 -12.36 5.90 -0.40
N VAL A 64 -11.57 5.52 -1.41
CA VAL A 64 -10.31 6.20 -1.73
C VAL A 64 -10.58 7.66 -2.11
N ARG A 65 -11.58 7.91 -2.98
CA ARG A 65 -11.96 9.28 -3.37
C ARG A 65 -12.41 10.11 -2.17
N GLU A 66 -13.22 9.56 -1.28
CA GLU A 66 -13.70 10.25 -0.08
C GLU A 66 -12.52 10.71 0.81
N PHE A 67 -11.50 9.87 0.97
CA PHE A 67 -10.30 10.23 1.74
C PHE A 67 -9.62 11.50 1.18
N TYR A 68 -9.51 11.60 -0.15
CA TYR A 68 -8.84 12.72 -0.82
C TYR A 68 -9.74 13.95 -1.06
N GLN A 69 -11.06 13.78 -1.09
CA GLN A 69 -12.02 14.89 -1.21
C GLN A 69 -12.24 15.65 0.10
N LYS A 70 -11.87 15.07 1.25
CA LYS A 70 -11.96 15.72 2.57
C LYS A 70 -10.87 16.77 2.84
N HIS A 71 -10.22 17.29 1.79
CA HIS A 71 -9.15 18.28 1.88
C HIS A 71 -9.44 19.49 0.98
#